data_AF-A0A661SGN7-F1
#
_entry.id   AF-A0A661SGN7-F1
#
_cell.length_a   1.000
_cell.length_b   1.000
_cell.length_c   1.000
_cell.angle_alpha   90.00
_cell.angle_beta   90.00
_cell.angle_gamma   90.00
#
_symmetry.space_group_name_H-M   'P 1'
#
loop_
_entity.id
_entity.type
_entity.pdbx_description
1 polymer ?
#
loop_
_entity_poly.entity_id
_entity_poly.type
_entity_poly.pdbx_seq_one_letter_code
_entity_poly.pdbx_strand_id
1 'polypeptide(L)'
;MLIKGGRVVDPGKSDRIADILIRDGKIVEIKAGGTTDKHQTSNIEHQTSDIEHQTSDIEHQTSDIEHQTSNIEHQIIDASGKIVTPGLIDMHVHFREPGHEYKETIESGCLAAVRGGFTAVCTMPNTNPVNDTRQVTEYILKRADEVNAARVWPVAAISRGLEGKHLCEYGELKHAG
;
A
#
# COMPACT_ATOMS: atom_id res chain seq x y z
N MET A 1 10.56 3.78 1.63
CA MET A 1 10.43 4.52 0.35
C MET A 1 9.85 5.90 0.63
N LEU A 2 10.27 6.93 -0.09
CA LEU A 2 9.78 8.29 0.02
C LEU A 2 9.35 8.79 -1.37
N ILE A 3 8.11 9.23 -1.52
CA ILE A 3 7.63 9.93 -2.73
C ILE A 3 7.67 11.42 -2.43
N LYS A 4 8.37 12.22 -3.25
CA LYS A 4 8.67 13.63 -2.95
C LYS A 4 8.02 14.58 -3.97
N GLY A 5 7.47 15.70 -3.49
CA GLY A 5 7.08 16.86 -4.29
C GLY A 5 5.85 16.68 -5.18
N GLY A 6 5.13 15.56 -5.06
CA GLY A 6 3.94 15.28 -5.86
C GLY A 6 2.71 16.05 -5.39
N ARG A 7 1.79 16.35 -6.31
CA ARG A 7 0.45 16.80 -5.94
C ARG A 7 -0.36 15.60 -5.47
N VAL A 8 -0.46 15.43 -4.16
CA VAL A 8 -1.20 14.35 -3.52
C VAL A 8 -2.69 14.67 -3.54
N VAL A 9 -3.46 13.85 -4.25
CA VAL A 9 -4.92 13.96 -4.38
C VAL A 9 -5.56 12.71 -3.78
N ASP A 10 -6.07 12.86 -2.57
CA ASP A 10 -6.96 11.94 -1.87
C ASP A 10 -8.29 12.67 -1.64
N PRO A 11 -9.34 12.42 -2.44
CA PRO A 11 -10.57 13.21 -2.42
C PRO A 11 -11.23 13.35 -1.04
N GLY A 12 -11.03 12.38 -0.14
CA GLY A 12 -11.57 12.44 1.22
C GLY A 12 -10.69 13.17 2.23
N LYS A 13 -9.44 13.54 1.88
CA LYS A 13 -8.43 14.02 2.85
C LYS A 13 -7.57 15.19 2.38
N SER A 14 -7.13 15.23 1.12
CA SER A 14 -6.15 16.22 0.68
C SER A 14 -6.10 16.44 -0.82
N ASP A 15 -5.83 17.68 -1.23
CA ASP A 15 -5.35 18.05 -2.56
C ASP A 15 -4.27 19.12 -2.39
N ARG A 16 -3.00 18.71 -2.32
CA ARG A 16 -1.85 19.61 -2.09
C ARG A 16 -0.53 19.00 -2.52
N ILE A 17 0.50 19.83 -2.66
CA ILE A 17 1.87 19.33 -2.79
C ILE A 17 2.33 18.72 -1.46
N ALA A 18 2.79 17.48 -1.50
CA ALA A 18 3.17 16.73 -0.30
C ALA A 18 4.24 15.67 -0.59
N ASP A 19 4.95 15.29 0.46
CA ASP A 19 5.85 14.13 0.50
C ASP A 19 5.14 12.99 1.23
N ILE A 20 5.28 11.76 0.73
CA ILE A 20 4.67 10.55 1.30
C ILE A 20 5.76 9.57 1.71
N LEU A 21 5.83 9.26 3.01
CA LEU A 21 6.72 8.25 3.56
C LEU A 21 6.00 6.90 3.64
N ILE A 22 6.63 5.87 3.08
CA ILE A 22 6.13 4.50 3.05
C ILE A 22 7.16 3.57 3.74
N ARG A 23 6.70 2.78 4.71
CA ARG A 23 7.48 1.72 5.39
C ARG A 23 6.66 0.44 5.43
N ASP A 24 7.30 -0.69 5.12
CA ASP A 24 6.67 -2.02 5.14
C ASP A 24 5.32 -2.09 4.40
N GLY A 25 5.28 -1.46 3.21
CA GLY A 25 4.09 -1.41 2.35
C GLY A 25 2.95 -0.50 2.86
N LYS A 26 3.15 0.24 3.95
CA LYS A 26 2.15 1.14 4.53
C LYS A 26 2.57 2.60 4.44
N ILE A 27 1.61 3.48 4.18
CA ILE A 27 1.80 4.93 4.31
C ILE A 27 1.94 5.24 5.81
N VAL A 28 3.09 5.77 6.19
CA VAL A 28 3.40 6.16 7.58
C VAL A 28 3.12 7.64 7.79
N GLU A 29 3.38 8.46 6.77
CA GLU A 29 3.27 9.92 6.90
C GLU A 29 3.00 10.60 5.55
N ILE A 30 2.22 11.69 5.58
CA ILE A 30 2.00 12.60 4.45
C ILE A 30 2.23 14.04 4.92
N LYS A 31 3.38 14.64 4.57
CA LYS A 31 3.80 15.99 4.99
C LYS A 31 3.67 16.98 3.83
N ALA A 32 3.23 18.21 4.09
CA ALA A 32 3.18 19.25 3.06
C ALA A 32 4.60 19.52 2.51
N GLY A 33 4.74 19.50 1.18
CA GLY A 33 6.02 19.67 0.50
C GLY A 33 6.46 21.13 0.53
N GLY A 34 7.72 21.37 0.92
CA GLY A 34 8.30 22.71 1.06
C GLY A 34 8.97 23.00 2.40
N THR A 35 8.86 22.09 3.37
CA THR A 35 9.69 22.15 4.58
C THR A 35 10.95 21.32 4.33
N THR A 36 12.09 22.01 4.20
CA THR A 36 13.37 21.40 4.61
C THR A 36 13.19 20.92 6.04
N ASP A 37 13.67 19.72 6.38
CA ASP A 37 13.68 19.22 7.76
C ASP A 37 14.39 20.23 8.67
N LYS A 38 13.67 21.21 9.20
CA LYS A 38 14.04 21.91 10.41
C LYS A 38 13.54 21.04 11.54
N HIS A 39 14.39 20.13 12.00
CA HIS A 39 14.22 19.52 13.31
C HIS A 39 13.96 20.65 14.32
N GLN A 40 12.72 20.74 14.81
CA GLN A 40 12.41 21.56 15.96
C GLN A 40 12.98 20.85 17.18
N THR A 41 14.06 21.39 17.73
CA THR A 41 14.50 21.05 19.08
C THR A 41 13.60 21.81 20.05
N SER A 42 12.85 21.09 20.88
CA SER A 42 12.14 21.68 22.01
C SER A 42 13.18 22.10 23.06
N ASN A 43 13.39 23.40 23.25
CA ASN A 43 14.09 23.89 24.43
C ASN A 43 13.16 23.70 25.62
N ILE A 44 13.48 22.74 26.48
CA ILE A 44 12.81 22.58 27.77
C ILE A 44 13.51 23.54 28.74
N GLU A 45 12.85 24.63 29.10
CA GLU A 45 13.31 25.48 30.19
C GLU A 45 13.03 24.79 31.53
N HIS A 46 14.08 24.30 32.19
CA HIS A 46 14.00 23.86 33.58
C HIS A 46 14.09 25.08 34.51
N GLN A 47 13.09 25.27 35.35
CA GLN A 47 13.24 26.12 36.54
C GLN A 47 14.19 25.42 37.52
N THR A 48 15.33 26.04 37.77
CA THR A 48 16.27 25.62 38.82
C THR A 48 15.97 26.42 40.08
N SER A 49 15.77 25.71 41.20
CA SER A 49 15.81 26.30 42.53
C SER A 49 17.26 26.39 43.00
N ASP A 50 17.70 27.57 43.42
CA ASP A 50 19.03 27.79 44.00
C ASP A 50 19.11 27.10 45.37
N ILE A 51 19.87 26.00 45.45
CA ILE A 51 20.23 25.34 46.70
C ILE A 51 21.75 25.49 46.85
N GLU A 52 22.18 26.32 47.80
CA GLU A 52 23.59 26.47 48.13
C GLU A 52 24.09 25.24 48.92
N HIS A 53 25.03 24.51 48.34
CA HIS A 53 25.80 23.48 49.02
C HIS A 53 27.30 23.69 48.74
N GLN A 54 28.15 23.41 49.74
CA GLN A 54 29.60 23.34 49.54
C GLN A 54 29.93 22.17 48.61
N THR A 55 30.55 22.47 47.46
CA THR A 55 30.97 21.49 46.46
C THR A 55 32.47 21.21 46.59
N SER A 56 32.85 19.95 46.54
CA SER A 56 34.23 19.52 46.30
C SER A 56 34.52 19.57 44.80
N ASP A 57 35.65 20.15 44.40
CA ASP A 57 36.13 20.16 43.02
C ASP A 57 36.51 18.75 42.56
N ILE A 58 35.57 18.05 41.91
CA ILE A 58 35.82 16.77 41.25
C ILE A 58 35.70 17.01 39.75
N GLU A 59 36.83 16.92 39.04
CA GLU A 59 36.86 16.95 37.58
C GLU A 59 36.15 15.69 37.04
N HIS A 60 34.93 15.86 36.55
CA HIS A 60 34.23 14.82 35.79
C HIS A 60 34.61 14.93 34.32
N GLN A 61 35.20 13.86 33.77
CA GLN A 61 35.24 13.65 32.33
C GLN A 61 33.81 13.45 31.81
N THR A 62 33.32 14.40 31.02
CA THR A 62 32.11 14.22 30.22
C THR A 62 32.48 13.44 28.97
N SER A 63 31.89 12.25 28.81
CA SER A 63 31.96 11.54 27.55
C SER A 63 30.96 12.16 26.58
N ASP A 64 31.45 12.72 25.47
CA ASP A 64 30.63 13.08 24.33
C ASP A 64 30.09 11.80 23.69
N ILE A 65 28.86 11.42 24.05
CA ILE A 65 28.17 10.30 23.41
C ILE A 65 27.65 10.81 22.07
N GLU A 66 28.39 10.54 21.00
CA GLU A 66 27.89 10.73 19.63
C GLU A 66 26.69 9.79 19.42
N HIS A 67 25.49 10.37 19.42
CA HIS A 67 24.30 9.66 18.97
C HIS A 67 24.43 9.41 17.46
N GLN A 68 24.71 8.16 17.08
CA GLN A 68 24.60 7.73 15.69
C GLN A 68 23.15 7.86 15.25
N THR A 69 22.83 8.92 14.50
CA THR A 69 21.60 8.96 13.71
C THR A 69 21.78 7.98 12.57
N SER A 70 21.13 6.82 12.67
CA SER A 70 21.07 5.85 11.58
C SER A 70 20.43 6.52 10.36
N ASN A 71 21.25 6.92 9.39
CA ASN A 71 20.78 7.33 8.07
C ASN A 71 20.20 6.11 7.38
N ILE A 72 18.91 5.86 7.60
CA ILE A 72 18.17 4.85 6.83
C ILE A 72 17.97 5.47 5.44
N GLU A 73 18.80 5.07 4.48
CA GLU A 73 18.58 5.44 3.08
C GLU A 73 17.23 4.91 2.62
N HIS A 74 16.27 5.81 2.42
CA HIS A 74 15.01 5.48 1.78
C HIS A 74 15.18 5.54 0.27
N GLN A 75 14.67 4.55 -0.47
CA GLN A 75 14.45 4.71 -1.91
C GLN A 75 13.58 5.97 -2.13
N ILE A 76 14.07 6.94 -2.89
CA ILE A 76 13.37 8.20 -3.19
C ILE A 76 12.80 8.16 -4.60
N ILE A 77 11.54 8.57 -4.75
CA ILE A 77 10.86 8.80 -6.02
C ILE A 77 10.52 10.29 -6.11
N ASP A 78 11.06 10.99 -7.11
CA ASP A 78 10.68 12.37 -7.40
C ASP A 78 9.40 12.41 -8.23
N ALA A 79 8.34 12.96 -7.64
CA ALA A 79 7.02 13.12 -8.26
C ALA A 79 6.70 14.60 -8.55
N SER A 80 7.70 15.47 -8.58
CA SER A 80 7.53 16.90 -8.88
C SER A 80 6.80 17.11 -10.21
N GLY A 81 5.76 17.94 -10.20
CA GLY A 81 4.91 18.19 -11.38
C GLY A 81 4.01 17.02 -11.79
N LYS A 82 3.93 15.95 -10.98
CA LYS A 82 3.05 14.80 -11.18
C LYS A 82 1.93 14.79 -10.15
N ILE A 83 0.87 14.05 -10.47
CA ILE A 83 -0.20 13.74 -9.53
C ILE A 83 0.13 12.41 -8.85
N VAL A 84 -0.06 12.36 -7.53
CA VAL A 84 0.01 11.14 -6.74
C VAL A 84 -1.37 10.88 -6.15
N THR A 85 -1.98 9.77 -6.53
CA THR A 85 -3.32 9.38 -6.06
C THR A 85 -3.24 8.07 -5.28
N PRO A 86 -4.27 7.72 -4.48
CA PRO A 86 -4.50 6.32 -4.15
C PRO A 86 -4.50 5.47 -5.42
N GLY A 87 -4.06 4.23 -5.29
CA GLY A 87 -4.15 3.27 -6.39
C GLY A 87 -5.61 3.06 -6.79
N LEU A 88 -5.87 2.99 -8.09
CA LEU A 88 -7.23 2.80 -8.59
C LEU A 88 -7.71 1.37 -8.30
N ILE A 89 -9.03 1.21 -8.24
CA ILE A 89 -9.71 -0.07 -8.07
C ILE A 89 -10.69 -0.24 -9.22
N ASP A 90 -10.54 -1.30 -10.01
CA ASP A 90 -11.49 -1.66 -11.06
C ASP A 90 -12.43 -2.76 -10.56
N MET A 91 -13.73 -2.48 -10.51
CA MET A 91 -14.73 -3.45 -10.06
C MET A 91 -15.14 -4.44 -11.17
N HIS A 92 -14.62 -4.30 -12.40
CA HIS A 92 -15.08 -5.11 -13.53
C HIS A 92 -13.99 -5.37 -14.58
N VAL A 93 -13.26 -6.47 -14.42
CA VAL A 93 -12.26 -6.92 -15.41
C VAL A 93 -12.49 -8.36 -15.87
N HIS A 94 -11.94 -8.71 -17.04
CA HIS A 94 -12.03 -10.06 -17.62
C HIS A 94 -10.63 -10.58 -17.93
N PHE A 95 -10.04 -11.38 -17.04
CA PHE A 95 -8.69 -11.96 -17.22
C PHE A 95 -8.64 -13.22 -18.04
N ARG A 96 -9.80 -13.82 -18.36
CA ARG A 96 -9.95 -14.95 -19.31
C ARG A 96 -9.27 -16.26 -18.90
N GLU A 97 -8.42 -16.26 -17.88
CA GLU A 97 -7.87 -17.44 -17.23
C GLU A 97 -8.66 -17.77 -15.95
N PRO A 98 -9.09 -19.03 -15.76
CA PRO A 98 -8.80 -20.22 -16.58
C PRO A 98 -9.66 -20.37 -17.86
N GLY A 99 -9.11 -21.07 -18.85
CA GLY A 99 -9.81 -21.65 -20.00
C GLY A 99 -9.82 -20.84 -21.29
N HIS A 100 -9.47 -19.55 -21.25
CA HIS A 100 -9.38 -18.66 -22.41
C HIS A 100 -8.07 -17.87 -22.43
N GLU A 101 -6.97 -18.48 -22.00
CA GLU A 101 -5.63 -17.90 -21.83
C GLU A 101 -5.09 -17.25 -23.12
N TYR A 102 -5.51 -17.74 -24.28
CA TYR A 102 -5.16 -17.18 -25.58
C TYR A 102 -5.67 -15.74 -25.79
N LYS A 103 -6.64 -15.29 -24.99
CA LYS A 103 -7.16 -13.91 -25.02
C LYS A 103 -6.45 -13.02 -24.01
N GLU A 104 -6.29 -13.52 -22.79
CA GLU A 104 -5.65 -12.84 -21.66
C GLU A 104 -5.32 -13.88 -20.58
N THR A 105 -4.31 -13.60 -19.76
CA THR A 105 -3.94 -14.40 -18.59
C THR A 105 -4.05 -13.56 -17.32
N ILE A 106 -4.07 -14.20 -16.15
CA ILE A 106 -4.00 -13.48 -14.87
C ILE A 106 -2.72 -12.64 -14.81
N GLU A 107 -1.61 -13.15 -15.34
CA GLU A 107 -0.32 -12.45 -15.39
C GLU A 107 -0.39 -11.19 -16.26
N SER A 108 -0.72 -11.34 -17.54
CA SER A 108 -0.79 -10.21 -18.48
C SER A 108 -1.85 -9.19 -18.07
N GLY A 109 -3.01 -9.63 -17.58
CA GLY A 109 -4.07 -8.77 -17.06
C GLY A 109 -3.64 -7.97 -15.82
N CYS A 110 -2.95 -8.58 -14.87
CA CYS A 110 -2.42 -7.87 -13.69
C CYS A 110 -1.35 -6.84 -14.07
N LEU A 111 -0.45 -7.19 -14.98
CA LEU A 111 0.58 -6.27 -15.48
C LEU A 111 -0.04 -5.08 -16.24
N ALA A 112 -1.10 -5.33 -17.02
CA ALA A 112 -1.86 -4.27 -17.66
C ALA A 112 -2.55 -3.35 -16.63
N ALA A 113 -3.16 -3.93 -15.58
CA ALA A 113 -3.82 -3.19 -14.51
C ALA A 113 -2.84 -2.23 -13.80
N VAL A 114 -1.69 -2.72 -13.33
CA VAL A 114 -0.69 -1.87 -12.66
C VAL A 114 -0.15 -0.77 -13.59
N ARG A 115 0.01 -1.08 -14.89
CA ARG A 115 0.43 -0.08 -15.88
C ARG A 115 -0.63 1.01 -16.10
N GLY A 116 -1.90 0.67 -15.95
CA GLY A 116 -3.04 1.59 -15.98
C GLY A 116 -3.25 2.37 -14.68
N GLY A 117 -2.48 2.11 -13.62
CA GLY A 117 -2.64 2.75 -12.31
C GLY A 117 -3.60 2.04 -11.35
N PHE A 118 -4.07 0.84 -11.72
CA PHE A 118 -4.90 0.01 -10.84
C PHE A 118 -4.01 -0.83 -9.92
N THR A 119 -4.35 -0.80 -8.63
CA THR A 119 -3.67 -1.59 -7.61
C THR A 119 -4.52 -2.76 -7.11
N ALA A 120 -5.83 -2.72 -7.40
CA ALA A 120 -6.73 -3.85 -7.19
C ALA A 120 -7.76 -3.94 -8.32
N VAL A 121 -8.19 -5.16 -8.64
CA VAL A 121 -9.18 -5.45 -9.69
C VAL A 121 -10.13 -6.58 -9.27
N CYS A 122 -11.37 -6.53 -9.75
CA CYS A 122 -12.36 -7.58 -9.52
C CYS A 122 -12.62 -8.37 -10.81
N THR A 123 -12.20 -9.64 -10.85
CA THR A 123 -12.32 -10.48 -12.04
C THR A 123 -13.70 -11.12 -12.14
N MET A 124 -14.32 -11.02 -13.31
CA MET A 124 -15.65 -11.59 -13.56
C MET A 124 -15.64 -13.12 -13.63
N PRO A 125 -16.72 -13.82 -13.22
CA PRO A 125 -16.74 -15.27 -13.04
C PRO A 125 -16.84 -16.10 -14.33
N ASN A 126 -16.95 -15.46 -15.49
CA ASN A 126 -17.24 -16.09 -16.78
C ASN A 126 -15.98 -16.66 -17.47
N THR A 127 -15.15 -17.35 -16.69
CA THR A 127 -14.04 -18.18 -17.11
C THR A 127 -14.51 -19.61 -17.43
N ASN A 128 -13.59 -20.48 -17.82
CA ASN A 128 -13.87 -21.90 -18.02
C ASN A 128 -12.82 -22.78 -17.29
N PRO A 129 -13.15 -23.40 -16.14
CA PRO A 129 -14.47 -23.43 -15.50
C PRO A 129 -14.92 -22.05 -14.98
N VAL A 130 -16.25 -21.89 -14.80
CA VAL A 130 -16.86 -20.72 -14.17
C VAL A 130 -16.36 -20.60 -12.73
N ASN A 131 -16.17 -19.39 -12.23
CA ASN A 131 -15.88 -19.18 -10.81
C ASN A 131 -17.14 -19.32 -9.94
N ASP A 132 -17.64 -20.55 -9.80
CA ASP A 132 -18.82 -20.91 -9.01
C ASP A 132 -18.55 -21.94 -7.90
N THR A 133 -17.28 -22.32 -7.74
CA THR A 133 -16.79 -23.26 -6.72
C THR A 133 -15.54 -22.74 -6.04
N ARG A 134 -15.29 -23.21 -4.81
CA ARG A 134 -14.10 -22.87 -4.00
C ARG A 134 -12.80 -23.08 -4.77
N GLN A 135 -12.69 -24.20 -5.49
CA GLN A 135 -11.48 -24.62 -6.19
C GLN A 135 -11.06 -23.60 -7.26
N VAL A 136 -12.02 -23.01 -7.97
CA VAL A 136 -11.74 -22.01 -9.00
C VAL A 136 -11.34 -20.67 -8.37
N THR A 137 -12.00 -20.27 -7.28
CA THR A 137 -11.62 -19.06 -6.53
C THR A 137 -10.19 -19.18 -5.99
N GLU A 138 -9.85 -20.29 -5.34
CA GLU A 138 -8.52 -20.54 -4.81
C GLU A 138 -7.46 -20.62 -5.92
N TYR A 139 -7.78 -21.17 -7.09
CA TYR A 139 -6.90 -21.15 -8.26
C TYR A 139 -6.56 -19.71 -8.68
N ILE A 140 -7.58 -18.87 -8.87
CA ILE A 140 -7.38 -17.49 -9.32
C ILE A 140 -6.53 -16.71 -8.32
N LEU A 141 -6.84 -16.85 -7.02
CA LEU A 141 -6.09 -16.18 -5.94
C LEU A 141 -4.64 -16.65 -5.90
N LYS A 142 -4.40 -17.96 -5.95
CA LYS A 142 -3.04 -18.52 -5.95
C LYS A 142 -2.24 -18.02 -7.16
N ARG A 143 -2.84 -18.04 -8.36
CA ARG A 143 -2.17 -17.57 -9.57
C ARG A 143 -1.87 -16.07 -9.51
N ALA A 144 -2.79 -15.27 -8.98
CA ALA A 144 -2.57 -13.83 -8.78
C ALA A 144 -1.44 -13.54 -7.77
N ASP A 145 -1.35 -14.33 -6.69
CA ASP A 145 -0.27 -14.24 -5.71
C ASP A 145 1.10 -14.58 -6.32
N GLU A 146 1.17 -15.62 -7.16
CA GLU A 146 2.39 -15.97 -7.90
C GLU A 146 2.87 -14.85 -8.84
N VAL A 147 1.94 -14.11 -9.44
CA VAL A 147 2.26 -12.97 -10.32
C VAL A 147 2.75 -11.76 -9.51
N ASN A 148 2.25 -11.57 -8.29
CA ASN A 148 2.65 -10.51 -7.36
C ASN A 148 2.64 -9.10 -7.99
N ALA A 149 1.53 -8.73 -8.65
CA ALA A 149 1.33 -7.42 -9.27
C ALA A 149 0.10 -6.70 -8.68
N ALA A 150 -0.99 -6.55 -9.44
CA ALA A 150 -2.24 -6.01 -8.89
C ALA A 150 -2.92 -7.02 -7.95
N ARG A 151 -3.58 -6.53 -6.91
CA ARG A 151 -4.44 -7.36 -6.06
C ARG A 151 -5.66 -7.83 -6.87
N VAL A 152 -5.97 -9.11 -6.82
CA VAL A 152 -7.14 -9.68 -7.51
C VAL A 152 -8.20 -10.09 -6.50
N TRP A 153 -9.44 -9.67 -6.75
CA TRP A 153 -10.64 -10.09 -6.03
C TRP A 153 -11.57 -10.84 -6.98
N PRO A 154 -11.57 -12.18 -6.97
CA PRO A 154 -12.44 -12.95 -7.84
C PRO A 154 -13.90 -12.74 -7.47
N VAL A 155 -14.72 -12.32 -8.43
CA VAL A 155 -16.16 -12.28 -8.26
C VAL A 155 -16.71 -13.68 -8.48
N ALA A 156 -17.50 -14.17 -7.54
CA ALA A 156 -18.19 -15.45 -7.65
C ALA A 156 -19.45 -15.34 -8.51
N ALA A 157 -19.77 -16.42 -9.24
CA ALA A 157 -21.04 -16.56 -9.93
C ALA A 157 -22.21 -16.62 -8.94
N ILE A 158 -23.35 -16.02 -9.31
CA ILE A 158 -24.59 -16.10 -8.52
C ILE A 158 -25.20 -17.51 -8.62
N SER A 159 -25.13 -18.13 -9.78
CA SER A 159 -25.71 -19.45 -10.05
C SER A 159 -24.67 -20.38 -10.65
N ARG A 160 -24.79 -21.68 -10.35
CA ARG A 160 -23.89 -22.71 -10.85
C ARG A 160 -23.89 -22.69 -12.39
N GLY A 161 -22.70 -22.70 -12.99
CA GLY A 161 -22.48 -22.61 -14.43
C GLY A 161 -23.00 -21.33 -15.08
N LEU A 162 -23.36 -20.29 -14.32
CA LEU A 162 -24.07 -19.09 -14.81
C LEU A 162 -25.44 -19.39 -15.44
N GLU A 163 -26.07 -20.51 -15.10
CA GLU A 163 -27.30 -20.98 -15.77
C GLU A 163 -28.60 -20.34 -15.25
N GLY A 164 -28.57 -19.66 -14.10
CA GLY A 164 -29.76 -19.09 -13.46
C GLY A 164 -30.71 -20.11 -12.83
N LYS A 165 -30.30 -21.38 -12.68
CA LYS A 165 -31.16 -22.47 -12.16
C LYS A 165 -30.95 -22.78 -10.68
N HIS A 166 -29.70 -22.87 -10.24
CA HIS A 166 -29.33 -23.23 -8.87
C HIS A 166 -28.31 -22.23 -8.33
N LEU A 167 -28.53 -21.75 -7.10
CA LEU A 167 -27.60 -20.84 -6.43
C LEU A 167 -26.27 -21.56 -6.13
N CYS A 168 -25.19 -20.78 -6.09
CA CYS A 168 -23.89 -21.28 -5.65
C CYS A 168 -23.82 -21.37 -4.10
N GLU A 169 -22.83 -22.11 -3.60
CA GLU A 169 -22.53 -22.19 -2.17
C GLU A 169 -21.81 -20.91 -1.69
N TYR A 170 -22.56 -19.80 -1.54
CA TYR A 170 -21.98 -18.48 -1.22
C TYR A 170 -21.13 -18.46 0.05
N GLY A 171 -21.50 -19.28 1.03
CA GLY A 171 -20.72 -19.47 2.24
C GLY A 171 -19.31 -19.95 1.90
N GLU A 172 -19.17 -21.02 1.12
CA GLU A 172 -17.85 -21.55 0.74
C GLU A 172 -17.06 -20.57 -0.12
N LEU A 173 -17.72 -19.92 -1.07
CA LEU A 173 -17.09 -18.96 -1.98
C LEU A 173 -16.51 -17.77 -1.22
N LYS A 174 -17.27 -17.19 -0.29
CA LYS A 174 -16.79 -16.09 0.57
C LYS A 174 -15.64 -16.52 1.51
N HIS A 175 -15.62 -17.77 1.95
CA HIS A 175 -14.52 -18.29 2.78
C HIS A 175 -13.27 -18.59 1.95
N ALA A 176 -13.40 -18.75 0.63
CA ALA A 176 -12.27 -18.98 -0.27
C ALA A 176 -11.50 -17.68 -0.57
N GLY A 177 -12.21 -16.54 -0.62
CA GLY A 177 -11.66 -15.18 -0.76
C GLY A 177 -12.69 -14.21 -1.28
#